data_AF-A0A074JIL9-F1
#
_entry.id   AF-A0A074JIL9-F1
#
_cell.length_a   1.000
_cell.length_b   1.000
_cell.length_c   1.000
_cell.angle_alpha   90.00
_cell.angle_beta   90.00
_cell.angle_gamma   90.00
#
_symmetry.space_group_name_H-M   'P 1'
#
loop_
_entity.id
_entity.type
_entity.pdbx_description
1 polymer ?
#
loop_
_entity_poly.entity_id
_entity_poly.type
_entity_poly.pdbx_seq_one_letter_code
_entity_poly.pdbx_strand_id
1 'polypeptide(L)'
;MQPADKGGVRLQVLLPQQIHLGSGAFAQIPGHKAQELRLIECVPGACEARLDLDVQTLADWKGASSVILTYRPAPNVPPISFDVSLMGLTKALERAREEEPAQ
;
A
#
# COMPACT_ATOMS: atom_id res chain seq x y z
N MET A 1 -8.26 16.00 16.61
CA MET A 1 -9.18 16.19 15.47
C MET A 1 -9.00 14.98 14.57
N GLN A 2 -9.80 13.92 14.75
CA GLN A 2 -9.79 12.78 13.83
C GLN A 2 -10.34 13.26 12.49
N PRO A 3 -9.67 13.01 11.36
CA PRO A 3 -10.24 13.38 10.07
C PRO A 3 -11.52 12.57 9.88
N ALA A 4 -12.60 13.25 9.50
CA ALA A 4 -13.84 12.60 9.10
C ALA A 4 -13.54 11.48 8.10
N ASP A 5 -14.08 10.29 8.37
CA ASP A 5 -13.84 9.10 7.57
C ASP A 5 -14.40 9.35 6.16
N LYS A 6 -13.51 9.68 5.21
CA LYS A 6 -13.90 10.04 3.84
C LYS A 6 -14.24 8.81 2.98
N GLY A 7 -14.42 7.63 3.58
CA GLY A 7 -14.77 6.40 2.87
C GLY A 7 -13.62 5.73 2.12
N GLY A 8 -12.38 6.17 2.38
CA GLY A 8 -11.14 5.58 1.87
C GLY A 8 -10.66 4.40 2.72
N VAL A 9 -9.45 3.91 2.42
CA VAL A 9 -8.77 2.89 3.26
C VAL A 9 -7.30 3.23 3.41
N ARG A 10 -6.72 2.87 4.56
CA ARG A 10 -5.28 2.91 4.77
C ARG A 10 -4.69 1.54 4.50
N LEU A 11 -3.78 1.47 3.54
CA LEU A 11 -2.95 0.29 3.32
C LEU A 11 -1.69 0.38 4.17
N GLN A 12 -1.34 -0.74 4.80
CA GLN A 12 -0.07 -0.96 5.46
C GLN A 12 0.72 -1.99 4.65
N VAL A 13 1.97 -1.68 4.36
CA VAL A 13 2.89 -2.53 3.60
C VAL A 13 4.11 -2.79 4.47
N LEU A 14 4.46 -4.07 4.63
CA LEU A 14 5.69 -4.49 5.29
C LEU A 14 6.75 -4.78 4.23
N LEU A 15 7.76 -3.90 4.18
CA LEU A 15 8.89 -3.99 3.27
C LEU A 15 10.08 -4.64 3.98
N PRO A 16 11.04 -5.22 3.25
CA PRO A 16 12.28 -5.72 3.84
C PRO A 16 13.07 -4.60 4.54
N GLN A 17 13.76 -4.93 5.62
CA GLN A 17 14.57 -3.97 6.40
C GLN A 17 15.70 -3.30 5.59
N GLN A 18 16.16 -3.97 4.55
CA GLN A 18 17.30 -3.54 3.74
C GLN A 18 16.89 -2.50 2.68
N ILE A 19 15.90 -1.65 2.97
CA ILE A 19 15.44 -0.61 2.04
C ILE A 19 16.23 0.69 2.26
N HIS A 20 16.61 1.33 1.16
CA HIS A 20 17.15 2.67 1.16
C HIS A 20 16.02 3.70 1.28
N LEU A 21 15.83 4.22 2.49
CA LEU A 21 14.74 5.14 2.82
C LEU A 21 14.71 6.38 1.90
N GLY A 22 15.87 6.92 1.54
CA GLY A 22 15.96 8.11 0.67
C GLY A 22 15.52 7.87 -0.78
N SER A 23 15.38 6.62 -1.21
CA SER A 23 14.86 6.29 -2.55
C SER A 23 13.36 6.05 -2.57
N GLY A 24 12.72 5.98 -1.40
CA GLY A 24 11.29 5.71 -1.27
C GLY A 24 10.88 4.29 -1.66
N ALA A 25 9.58 4.04 -1.54
CA ALA A 25 8.91 2.86 -2.03
C ALA A 25 7.62 3.27 -2.72
N PHE A 26 7.18 2.50 -3.71
CA PHE A 26 6.08 2.88 -4.59
C PHE A 26 5.15 1.70 -4.83
N ALA A 27 3.86 1.99 -4.96
CA ALA A 27 2.83 1.07 -5.42
C ALA A 27 2.24 1.57 -6.74
N GLN A 28 2.06 0.69 -7.71
CA GLN A 28 1.53 1.06 -9.03
C GLN A 28 0.57 -0.01 -9.56
N ILE A 29 -0.67 0.38 -9.81
CA ILE A 29 -1.58 -0.43 -10.64
C ILE A 29 -1.09 -0.30 -12.09
N PRO A 30 -0.95 -1.41 -12.84
CA PRO A 30 -0.57 -1.36 -14.25
C PRO A 30 -1.46 -0.38 -15.05
N GLY A 31 -0.83 0.56 -15.76
CA GLY A 31 -1.54 1.62 -16.52
C GLY A 31 -1.87 2.89 -15.72
N HIS A 32 -1.65 2.91 -14.41
CA HIS A 32 -1.83 4.09 -13.56
C HIS A 32 -0.48 4.73 -13.18
N LYS A 33 -0.53 5.95 -12.63
CA LYS A 33 0.65 6.60 -12.06
C LYS A 33 1.10 5.88 -10.78
N ALA A 34 2.41 5.74 -10.60
CA ALA A 34 2.97 5.23 -9.35
C ALA A 34 2.63 6.16 -8.17
N GLN A 35 2.27 5.54 -7.04
CA GLN A 35 1.93 6.20 -5.78
C GLN A 35 3.04 5.92 -4.78
N GLU A 36 3.58 6.98 -4.17
CA GLU A 36 4.63 6.84 -3.17
C GLU A 36 4.05 6.33 -1.84
N LEU A 37 4.67 5.28 -1.31
CA LEU A 37 4.39 4.77 0.02
C LEU A 37 5.12 5.64 1.04
N ARG A 38 4.38 6.17 2.02
CA ARG A 38 4.96 6.91 3.13
C ARG A 38 5.64 5.91 4.07
N LEU A 39 6.97 5.90 4.09
CA LEU A 39 7.74 5.14 5.07
C LEU A 39 7.47 5.68 6.48
N ILE A 40 7.17 4.79 7.42
CA ILE A 40 6.79 5.14 8.78
C ILE A 40 7.95 4.87 9.74
N GLU A 41 8.32 3.60 9.88
CA GLU A 41 9.41 3.17 10.76
C GLU A 41 9.94 1.80 10.33
N CYS A 42 11.13 1.45 10.79
CA CYS A 42 11.67 0.10 10.63
C CYS A 42 11.73 -0.59 12.00
N VAL A 43 10.95 -1.66 12.13
CA VAL A 43 10.94 -2.55 13.29
C VAL A 43 11.80 -3.78 13.02
N PRO A 44 12.20 -4.56 14.04
CA PRO A 44 12.88 -5.83 13.83
C PRO A 44 12.10 -6.73 12.84
N GLY A 45 12.73 -7.10 11.73
CA GLY A 45 12.15 -7.92 10.66
C GLY A 45 11.55 -7.16 9.47
N ALA A 46 11.11 -5.90 9.59
CA ALA A 46 10.46 -5.18 8.48
C ALA A 46 10.51 -3.65 8.59
N CYS A 47 10.38 -2.96 7.46
CA CYS A 47 10.06 -1.54 7.41
C CYS A 47 8.59 -1.35 7.06
N GLU A 48 7.87 -0.62 7.90
CA GLU A 48 6.48 -0.27 7.65
C GLU A 48 6.38 0.93 6.71
N ALA A 49 5.54 0.79 5.70
CA ALA A 49 5.12 1.88 4.83
C ALA A 49 3.59 1.93 4.77
N ARG A 50 3.05 3.12 4.51
CA ARG A 50 1.60 3.34 4.42
C ARG A 50 1.22 4.06 3.14
N LEU A 51 0.03 3.75 2.66
CA LEU A 51 -0.63 4.47 1.59
C LEU A 51 -2.07 4.72 2.00
N ASP A 52 -2.44 6.00 2.09
CA ASP A 52 -3.83 6.40 2.32
C ASP A 52 -4.52 6.47 0.96
N LEU A 53 -5.49 5.59 0.71
CA LEU A 53 -6.30 5.57 -0.51
C LEU A 53 -7.58 6.36 -0.28
N ASP A 54 -7.82 7.37 -1.10
CA ASP A 54 -9.15 7.99 -1.18
C ASP A 54 -10.16 7.08 -1.90
N VAL A 55 -11.43 7.50 -1.94
CA VAL A 55 -12.53 6.70 -2.52
C VAL A 55 -12.27 6.36 -3.99
N GLN A 56 -11.78 7.34 -4.77
CA GLN A 56 -11.56 7.15 -6.19
C GLN A 56 -10.41 6.17 -6.43
N THR A 57 -9.30 6.36 -5.72
CA THR A 57 -8.13 5.49 -5.83
C THR A 57 -8.47 4.10 -5.33
N LEU A 58 -9.24 3.98 -4.24
CA LEU A 58 -9.72 2.68 -3.76
C LEU A 58 -10.59 1.95 -4.79
N ALA A 59 -11.40 2.66 -5.58
CA ALA A 59 -12.17 2.05 -6.66
C ALA A 59 -11.25 1.45 -7.73
N ASP A 60 -10.17 2.16 -8.11
CA ASP A 60 -9.16 1.65 -9.05
C ASP A 60 -8.48 0.38 -8.49
N TRP A 61 -8.11 0.38 -7.20
CA TRP A 61 -7.50 -0.78 -6.54
C TRP A 61 -8.46 -1.98 -6.46
N LYS A 62 -9.75 -1.77 -6.22
CA LYS A 62 -10.77 -2.83 -6.24
C LYS A 62 -11.01 -3.42 -7.63
N GLY A 63 -10.79 -2.63 -8.67
CA GLY A 63 -10.92 -3.08 -10.07
C GLY A 63 -9.67 -3.74 -10.63
N ALA A 64 -8.51 -3.56 -9.99
CA ALA A 64 -7.24 -4.12 -10.42
C ALA A 64 -7.07 -5.59 -10.00
N SER A 65 -6.36 -6.37 -10.83
CA SER A 65 -5.97 -7.75 -10.50
C SER A 65 -4.65 -7.82 -9.73
N SER A 66 -3.76 -6.85 -9.93
CA SER A 66 -2.47 -6.74 -9.25
C SER A 66 -2.03 -5.30 -9.05
N VAL A 67 -1.07 -5.12 -8.15
CA VAL A 67 -0.30 -3.90 -7.97
C VAL A 67 1.18 -4.24 -7.96
N ILE A 68 1.99 -3.44 -8.64
CA ILE A 68 3.45 -3.55 -8.63
C ILE A 68 3.96 -2.78 -7.42
N LEU A 69 4.63 -3.45 -6.50
CA LEU A 69 5.41 -2.81 -5.45
C LEU A 69 6.85 -2.66 -5.91
N THR A 70 7.41 -1.46 -5.74
CA THR A 70 8.80 -1.16 -6.09
C THR A 70 9.50 -0.51 -4.92
N TYR A 71 10.69 -0.99 -4.59
CA TYR A 71 11.57 -0.36 -3.59
C TYR A 71 13.03 -0.52 -4.01
N ARG A 72 13.92 0.27 -3.41
CA ARG A 72 15.36 0.16 -3.66
C ARG A 72 16.10 -0.30 -2.41
N PRO A 73 16.98 -1.32 -2.48
CA PRO A 73 17.72 -1.75 -1.31
C PRO A 73 18.85 -0.78 -0.87
N ALA A 74 19.56 -0.21 -1.83
CA ALA A 74 20.69 0.71 -1.60
C ALA A 74 20.79 1.72 -2.75
N PRO A 75 21.36 2.94 -2.56
CA PRO A 75 21.35 4.01 -3.58
C PRO A 75 21.82 3.58 -4.97
N ASN A 76 22.85 2.74 -5.03
CA ASN A 76 23.51 2.32 -6.27
C ASN A 76 23.09 0.91 -6.74
N VAL A 77 22.09 0.31 -6.07
CA VAL A 77 21.54 -1.00 -6.44
C VAL A 77 20.25 -0.78 -7.22
N PRO A 78 19.98 -1.53 -8.32
CA PRO A 78 18.73 -1.42 -9.06
C PRO A 78 17.49 -1.58 -8.15
N PRO A 79 16.37 -0.90 -8.47
CA PRO A 79 15.11 -1.15 -7.79
C PRO A 79 14.65 -2.60 -7.95
N ILE A 80 14.01 -3.13 -6.92
CA ILE A 80 13.32 -4.41 -6.94
C ILE A 80 11.84 -4.12 -7.13
N SER A 81 11.21 -4.80 -8.09
CA SER A 81 9.78 -4.71 -8.36
C SER A 81 9.16 -6.10 -8.30
N PHE A 82 7.97 -6.22 -7.71
CA PHE A 82 7.23 -7.47 -7.66
C PHE A 82 5.72 -7.22 -7.64
N ASP A 83 4.97 -8.15 -8.19
CA ASP A 83 3.52 -8.09 -8.23
C ASP A 83 2.92 -8.58 -6.91
N VAL A 84 1.95 -7.82 -6.41
CA VAL A 84 1.06 -8.23 -5.33
C VAL A 84 -0.31 -8.47 -5.93
N SER A 85 -0.85 -9.67 -5.72
CA SER A 85 -2.20 -10.00 -6.17
C SER A 85 -3.24 -9.22 -5.36
N LEU A 86 -4.19 -8.61 -6.06
CA LEU A 86 -5.35 -7.95 -5.47
C LEU A 86 -6.62 -8.80 -5.59
N MET A 87 -6.49 -10.04 -6.04
CA MET A 87 -7.61 -10.97 -6.13
C MET A 87 -8.27 -11.15 -4.76
N GLY A 88 -9.58 -10.91 -4.70
CA GLY A 88 -10.36 -11.03 -3.47
C GLY A 88 -10.36 -9.78 -2.58
N LEU A 89 -9.61 -8.72 -2.92
CA LEU A 89 -9.56 -7.47 -2.15
C LEU A 89 -10.96 -6.90 -1.88
N THR A 90 -11.80 -6.80 -2.91
CA THR A 90 -13.16 -6.25 -2.78
C THR A 90 -14.00 -7.04 -1.78
N LYS A 91 -13.94 -8.37 -1.83
CA LYS A 91 -14.68 -9.25 -0.92
C LYS A 91 -14.15 -9.17 0.51
N ALA A 92 -12.82 -9.10 0.67
CA ALA A 92 -12.20 -8.93 1.98
C ALA A 92 -12.61 -7.60 2.64
N LEU A 93 -12.65 -6.50 1.86
CA LEU A 93 -13.09 -5.20 2.36
C LEU A 93 -14.58 -5.15 2.69
N GLU A 94 -15.44 -5.79 1.88
CA GLU A 94 -16.86 -5.95 2.21
C GLU A 94 -17.02 -6.69 3.55
N ARG A 95 -16.29 -7.79 3.73
CA ARG A 95 -16.37 -8.59 4.95
C ARG A 95 -15.87 -7.84 6.19
N ALA A 96 -14.76 -7.11 6.08
CA ALA A 96 -14.21 -6.34 7.19
C ALA A 96 -15.19 -5.28 7.72
N ARG A 97 -15.98 -4.66 6.84
CA ARG A 97 -17.00 -3.67 7.22
C ARG A 97 -18.19 -4.28 7.95
N GLU A 98 -18.51 -5.55 7.69
CA GLU A 98 -19.57 -6.28 8.41
C GLU A 98 -19.13 -6.69 9.82
N GLU A 99 -17.82 -6.87 10.03
CA GLU A 99 -17.22 -7.32 11.29
C GLU A 99 -16.86 -6.18 12.23
N GLU A 100 -16.84 -4.92 11.76
CA GLU A 100 -16.72 -3.73 12.62
C GLU A 100 -18.06 -3.48 13.34
N PRO A 101 -18.17 -3.73 14.66
CA PRO A 101 -19.38 -3.37 15.39
C PRO A 101 -19.50 -1.85 15.39
N ALA A 102 -20.72 -1.35 15.12
CA ALA A 102 -21.05 0.06 15.26
C ALA A 102 -20.63 0.54 16.66
N GLN A 103 -19.56 1.34 16.72
CA GLN A 103 -19.17 2.09 17.92
C GLN A 103 -19.98 3.38 17.99
#